data_AF-A0A256HRR1-F1
#
_entry.id   AF-A0A256HRR1-F1
#
_cell.length_a   1.000
_cell.length_b   1.000
_cell.length_c   1.000
_cell.angle_alpha   90.00
_cell.angle_beta   90.00
_cell.angle_gamma   90.00
#
_symmetry.space_group_name_H-M   'P 1'
#
loop_
_entity.id
_entity.type
_entity.pdbx_description
1 polymer ?
#
loop_
_entity_poly.entity_id
_entity_poly.type
_entity_poly.pdbx_seq_one_letter_code
_entity_poly.pdbx_strand_id
1 'polypeptide(L)'
;MHLSESAKARVRLFLILGIGVGLVALHVAHAAGDRESLQTFLSGILIPMLFGLGVFVGGLWLRRRGTDGRHVLRVAGWCALGAVALAGQTALMTVYQHGEGVEMSHQIYVFVNAASGGAAVGFVVGFYDSRQRVARETSSQLSRQLGVLNRVLRHDIRTNANLIHGHAELLAEDLDDAERARMVQEQSAELVKMGDQAREIERLLQEGDVETEPVDVASLAETSCEQVAREHPEADIDVSLPDELVVRAHPLVESALRNVIENAVEHNDKETPRVAIESLDGDRPGTDLVGVRIADNGPGIPAGEREVFERGYETPLEHASGLGLWLVNWIVSESGGRIRFEENEPEGSVIRLRFERPRAARSDRASSAPAAGGTPS
;
A
#
# COMPACT_ATOMS: atom_id res chain seq x y z
N MET A 1 -23.15 -22.39 -0.06
CA MET A 1 -23.69 -21.02 0.06
C MET A 1 -22.53 -20.09 0.40
N HIS A 2 -21.94 -19.42 -0.60
CA HIS A 2 -20.79 -18.53 -0.38
C HIS A 2 -21.28 -17.17 0.12
N LEU A 3 -20.99 -16.85 1.38
CA LEU A 3 -21.24 -15.52 1.94
C LEU A 3 -20.34 -14.49 1.24
N SER A 4 -20.86 -13.29 0.97
CA SER A 4 -20.04 -12.16 0.50
C SER A 4 -18.98 -11.78 1.53
N GLU A 5 -17.86 -11.19 1.11
CA GLU A 5 -16.80 -10.74 2.03
C GLU A 5 -17.32 -9.74 3.09
N SER A 6 -18.28 -8.90 2.72
CA SER A 6 -18.97 -8.01 3.67
C SER A 6 -19.84 -8.76 4.70
N ALA A 7 -20.39 -9.91 4.34
CA ALA A 7 -21.10 -10.76 5.29
C ALA A 7 -20.13 -11.51 6.21
N LYS A 8 -18.99 -12.01 5.69
CA LYS A 8 -17.95 -12.66 6.50
C LYS A 8 -17.31 -11.68 7.49
N ALA A 9 -17.02 -10.44 7.08
CA ALA A 9 -16.48 -9.42 7.96
C ALA A 9 -17.44 -9.10 9.13
N ARG A 10 -18.75 -9.00 8.84
CA ARG A 10 -19.78 -8.83 9.87
C ARG A 10 -19.80 -10.01 10.85
N VAL A 11 -19.77 -11.25 10.37
CA VAL A 11 -19.74 -12.44 11.21
C VAL A 11 -18.52 -12.46 12.13
N ARG A 12 -17.32 -12.15 11.60
CA ARG A 12 -16.06 -12.11 12.38
C ARG A 12 -16.11 -11.07 13.49
N LEU A 13 -16.72 -9.92 13.23
CA LEU A 13 -16.95 -8.88 14.23
C LEU A 13 -17.98 -9.30 15.28
N PHE A 14 -19.05 -10.00 14.91
CA PHE A 14 -20.01 -10.50 15.88
C PHE A 14 -19.40 -11.50 16.87
N LEU A 15 -18.35 -12.23 16.49
CA LEU A 15 -17.64 -13.14 17.39
C LEU A 15 -16.99 -12.40 18.57
N ILE A 16 -16.21 -11.34 18.31
CA ILE A 16 -15.52 -10.60 19.39
C ILE A 16 -16.51 -9.84 20.28
N LEU A 17 -17.54 -9.25 19.68
CA LEU A 17 -18.60 -8.56 20.42
C LEU A 17 -19.41 -9.55 21.26
N GLY A 18 -19.69 -10.74 20.72
CA GLY A 18 -20.41 -11.81 21.41
C GLY A 18 -19.67 -12.33 22.64
N ILE A 19 -18.33 -12.47 22.58
CA ILE A 19 -17.52 -12.84 23.74
C ILE A 19 -17.65 -11.79 24.86
N GLY A 20 -17.49 -10.50 24.53
CA GLY A 20 -17.60 -9.42 25.53
C GLY A 20 -19.00 -9.32 26.15
N VAL A 21 -20.06 -9.34 25.32
CA VAL A 21 -21.45 -9.28 25.79
C VAL A 21 -21.82 -10.50 26.63
N GLY A 22 -21.41 -11.71 26.20
CA GLY A 22 -21.68 -12.95 26.93
C GLY A 22 -21.07 -12.94 28.33
N LEU A 23 -19.83 -12.48 28.46
CA LEU A 23 -19.15 -12.36 29.75
C LEU A 23 -19.84 -11.33 30.66
N VAL A 24 -20.20 -10.15 30.13
CA VAL A 24 -20.93 -9.12 30.89
C VAL A 24 -22.29 -9.64 31.36
N ALA A 25 -23.03 -10.33 30.49
CA ALA A 25 -24.34 -10.89 30.83
C ALA A 25 -24.27 -11.91 31.97
N LEU A 26 -23.21 -12.73 32.01
CA LEU A 26 -22.99 -13.69 33.09
C LEU A 26 -22.71 -13.00 34.44
N HIS A 27 -21.97 -11.88 34.44
CA HIS A 27 -21.76 -11.07 35.65
C HIS A 27 -23.02 -10.36 36.14
N VAL A 28 -23.83 -9.83 35.22
CA VAL A 28 -25.11 -9.21 35.57
C VAL A 28 -26.07 -10.23 36.18
N ALA A 29 -26.10 -11.46 35.64
CA ALA A 29 -26.89 -12.55 36.21
C ALA A 29 -26.44 -12.91 37.63
N HIS A 30 -25.13 -12.89 37.90
CA HIS A 30 -24.59 -13.09 39.25
C HIS A 30 -25.05 -12.02 40.23
N ALA A 31 -24.94 -10.75 39.82
CA ALA A 31 -25.24 -9.58 40.65
C ALA A 31 -26.71 -9.51 41.07
N ALA A 32 -27.62 -10.10 40.29
CA ALA A 32 -29.05 -10.11 40.57
C ALA A 32 -29.48 -11.17 41.61
N GLY A 33 -28.61 -12.14 41.91
CA GLY A 33 -28.94 -13.31 42.73
C GLY A 33 -28.75 -13.15 44.23
N ASP A 34 -27.72 -12.40 44.67
CA ASP A 34 -27.25 -12.40 46.07
C ASP A 34 -27.01 -10.98 46.62
N ARG A 35 -27.26 -10.78 47.92
CA ARG A 35 -26.82 -9.56 48.64
C ARG A 35 -25.38 -9.75 49.12
N GLU A 36 -24.43 -9.29 48.32
CA GLU A 36 -23.00 -9.44 48.61
C GLU A 36 -22.43 -8.28 49.44
N SER A 37 -21.29 -8.55 50.11
CA SER A 37 -20.48 -7.49 50.70
C SER A 37 -19.86 -6.61 49.60
N LEU A 38 -19.55 -5.34 49.90
CA LEU A 38 -18.92 -4.44 48.93
C LEU A 38 -17.62 -5.02 48.35
N GLN A 39 -16.81 -5.70 49.17
CA GLN A 39 -15.56 -6.31 48.72
C GLN A 39 -15.82 -7.46 47.73
N THR A 40 -16.77 -8.34 48.03
CA THR A 40 -17.15 -9.47 47.16
C THR A 40 -17.75 -8.98 45.84
N PHE A 41 -18.59 -7.96 45.90
CA PHE A 41 -19.17 -7.34 44.70
C PHE A 41 -18.10 -6.71 43.80
N LEU A 42 -17.14 -5.98 44.37
CA LEU A 42 -16.09 -5.31 43.61
C LEU A 42 -15.13 -6.33 42.94
N SER A 43 -14.62 -7.30 43.70
CA SER A 43 -13.63 -8.27 43.20
C SER A 43 -14.25 -9.41 42.39
N GLY A 44 -15.46 -9.84 42.76
CA GLY A 44 -16.14 -10.99 42.18
C GLY A 44 -17.03 -10.66 40.99
N ILE A 45 -17.45 -9.41 40.82
CA ILE A 45 -18.41 -9.01 39.78
C ILE A 45 -17.92 -7.78 39.01
N LEU A 46 -17.68 -6.65 39.68
CA LEU A 46 -17.42 -5.39 38.97
C LEU A 46 -16.13 -5.43 38.14
N ILE A 47 -15.00 -5.82 38.73
CA ILE A 47 -13.71 -5.86 38.03
C ILE A 47 -13.73 -6.85 36.84
N PRO A 48 -14.18 -8.12 37.01
CA PRO A 48 -14.33 -9.06 35.90
C PRO A 48 -15.29 -8.59 34.82
N MET A 49 -16.39 -7.92 35.19
CA MET A 49 -17.32 -7.33 34.23
C MET A 49 -16.66 -6.21 33.41
N LEU A 50 -15.79 -5.40 34.00
CA LEU A 50 -15.02 -4.38 33.27
C LEU A 50 -14.07 -5.00 32.25
N PHE A 51 -13.51 -6.20 32.50
CA PHE A 51 -12.74 -6.93 31.49
C PHE A 51 -13.59 -7.33 30.28
N GLY A 52 -14.78 -7.90 30.51
CA GLY A 52 -15.74 -8.23 29.44
C GLY A 52 -16.19 -6.99 28.66
N LEU A 53 -16.46 -5.89 29.36
CA LEU A 53 -16.79 -4.61 28.76
C LEU A 53 -15.63 -4.05 27.93
N GLY A 54 -14.39 -4.17 28.42
CA GLY A 54 -13.18 -3.76 27.70
C GLY A 54 -13.01 -4.50 26.37
N VAL A 55 -13.21 -5.82 26.36
CA VAL A 55 -13.18 -6.64 25.13
C VAL A 55 -14.28 -6.18 24.16
N PHE A 56 -15.49 -5.89 24.65
CA PHE A 56 -16.59 -5.40 23.84
C PHE A 56 -16.29 -4.03 23.21
N VAL A 57 -15.86 -3.05 24.01
CA VAL A 57 -15.51 -1.70 23.55
C VAL A 57 -14.34 -1.77 22.57
N GLY A 58 -13.34 -2.61 22.84
CA GLY A 58 -12.23 -2.88 21.93
C GLY A 58 -12.68 -3.45 20.58
N GLY A 59 -13.65 -4.36 20.59
CA GLY A 59 -14.28 -4.88 19.36
C GLY A 59 -15.00 -3.79 18.55
N LEU A 60 -15.75 -2.90 19.22
CA LEU A 60 -16.40 -1.76 18.56
C LEU A 60 -15.39 -0.74 18.00
N TRP A 61 -14.27 -0.54 18.69
CA TRP A 61 -13.19 0.33 18.26
C TRP A 61 -12.51 -0.21 16.99
N LEU A 62 -12.22 -1.50 16.93
CA LEU A 62 -11.70 -2.17 15.73
C LEU A 62 -12.65 -2.03 14.53
N ARG A 63 -13.97 -2.09 14.75
CA ARG A 63 -14.96 -1.84 13.70
C ARG A 63 -14.89 -0.42 13.14
N ARG A 64 -14.82 0.59 14.01
CA ARG A 64 -14.79 1.99 13.58
C ARG A 64 -13.56 2.33 12.76
N ARG A 65 -12.43 1.66 13.00
CA ARG A 65 -11.19 1.82 12.22
C ARG A 65 -11.18 1.05 10.89
N GLY A 66 -12.27 0.38 10.52
CA GLY A 66 -12.33 -0.37 9.27
C GLY A 66 -11.29 -1.49 9.16
N THR A 67 -10.85 -2.06 10.29
CA THR A 67 -9.78 -3.07 10.30
C THR A 67 -10.19 -4.32 9.53
N ASP A 68 -9.28 -4.89 8.71
CA ASP A 68 -9.52 -6.14 7.95
C ASP A 68 -10.12 -7.22 8.87
N GLY A 69 -11.20 -7.86 8.43
CA GLY A 69 -11.90 -8.90 9.18
C GLY A 69 -10.99 -10.06 9.58
N ARG A 70 -9.90 -10.34 8.85
CA ARG A 70 -8.90 -11.35 9.25
C ARG A 70 -8.20 -10.99 10.57
N HIS A 71 -7.90 -9.72 10.79
CA HIS A 71 -7.33 -9.23 12.04
C HIS A 71 -8.33 -9.37 13.18
N VAL A 72 -9.58 -8.97 12.95
CA VAL A 72 -10.65 -9.10 13.95
C VAL A 72 -10.86 -10.57 14.36
N LEU A 73 -10.81 -11.50 13.41
CA LEU A 73 -10.91 -12.93 13.69
C LEU A 73 -9.74 -13.45 14.53
N ARG A 74 -8.51 -12.98 14.28
CA ARG A 74 -7.35 -13.36 15.10
C ARG A 74 -7.46 -12.83 16.53
N VAL A 75 -7.86 -11.57 16.71
CA VAL A 75 -8.09 -10.99 18.04
C VAL A 75 -9.16 -11.79 18.78
N ALA A 76 -10.26 -12.14 18.11
CA ALA A 76 -11.31 -12.99 18.67
C ALA A 76 -10.78 -14.37 19.06
N GLY A 77 -9.93 -14.98 18.23
CA GLY A 77 -9.27 -16.26 18.52
C GLY A 77 -8.40 -16.20 19.78
N TRP A 78 -7.61 -15.14 19.95
CA TRP A 78 -6.82 -14.93 21.16
C TRP A 78 -7.68 -14.68 22.41
N CYS A 79 -8.79 -13.93 22.28
CA CYS A 79 -9.75 -13.75 23.37
C CYS A 79 -10.35 -15.09 23.83
N ALA A 80 -10.78 -15.93 22.88
CA ALA A 80 -11.33 -17.25 23.17
C ALA A 80 -10.30 -18.18 23.81
N LEU A 81 -9.07 -18.21 23.25
CA LEU A 81 -7.98 -19.01 23.79
C LEU A 81 -7.63 -18.60 25.22
N GLY A 82 -7.49 -17.29 25.48
CA GLY A 82 -7.20 -16.78 26.81
C GLY A 82 -8.30 -17.09 27.82
N ALA A 83 -9.57 -16.96 27.43
CA ALA A 83 -10.73 -17.30 28.26
C ALA A 83 -10.74 -18.79 28.64
N VAL A 84 -10.55 -19.67 27.66
CA VAL A 84 -10.50 -21.13 27.87
C VAL A 84 -9.30 -21.52 28.73
N ALA A 85 -8.12 -20.94 28.47
CA ALA A 85 -6.90 -21.26 29.22
C ALA A 85 -7.03 -20.90 30.71
N LEU A 86 -7.50 -19.70 31.04
CA LEU A 86 -7.67 -19.31 32.44
C LEU A 86 -8.82 -20.06 33.11
N ALA A 87 -9.96 -20.26 32.44
CA ALA A 87 -11.05 -21.07 33.00
C ALA A 87 -10.61 -22.52 33.26
N GLY A 88 -9.85 -23.12 32.34
CA GLY A 88 -9.29 -24.46 32.49
C GLY A 88 -8.29 -24.57 33.64
N GLN A 89 -7.41 -23.57 33.80
CA GLN A 89 -6.48 -23.52 34.93
C GLN A 89 -7.23 -23.42 36.26
N THR A 90 -8.27 -22.60 36.32
CA THR A 90 -9.16 -22.50 37.48
C THR A 90 -9.92 -23.81 37.74
N ALA A 91 -10.23 -24.58 36.70
CA ALA A 91 -10.89 -25.89 36.85
C ALA A 91 -9.99 -26.87 37.55
N LEU A 92 -8.74 -26.94 37.10
CA LEU A 92 -7.71 -27.78 37.70
C LEU A 92 -7.48 -27.41 39.16
N MET A 93 -7.41 -26.10 39.45
CA MET A 93 -7.27 -25.61 40.83
C MET A 93 -8.46 -26.00 41.71
N THR A 94 -9.68 -25.92 41.18
CA THR A 94 -10.91 -26.31 41.90
C THR A 94 -10.91 -27.81 42.22
N VAL A 95 -10.50 -28.66 41.26
CA VAL A 95 -10.38 -30.12 41.47
C VAL A 95 -9.34 -30.45 42.54
N TYR A 96 -8.18 -29.77 42.50
CA TYR A 96 -7.13 -29.95 43.50
C TYR A 96 -7.62 -29.59 44.92
N GLN A 97 -8.27 -28.43 45.06
CA GLN A 97 -8.80 -27.98 46.35
C GLN A 97 -9.91 -28.89 46.90
N HIS A 98 -10.75 -29.42 46.01
CA HIS A 98 -11.76 -30.41 46.40
C HIS A 98 -11.11 -31.70 46.93
N GLY A 99 -9.99 -32.14 46.36
CA GLY A 99 -9.21 -33.27 46.85
C GLY A 99 -8.60 -33.04 48.25
N GLU A 100 -8.32 -31.79 48.61
CA GLU A 100 -7.87 -31.36 49.95
C GLU A 100 -9.04 -31.11 50.93
N GLY A 101 -10.29 -31.36 50.51
CA GLY A 101 -11.48 -31.19 51.35
C GLY A 101 -11.97 -29.74 51.49
N VAL A 102 -11.50 -28.82 50.63
CA VAL A 102 -11.97 -27.43 50.60
C VAL A 102 -13.20 -27.34 49.68
N GLU A 103 -14.37 -27.03 50.24
CA GLU A 103 -15.57 -26.73 49.45
C GLU A 103 -15.56 -25.26 49.00
N MET A 104 -15.54 -25.05 47.68
CA MET A 104 -15.69 -23.73 47.06
C MET A 104 -17.18 -23.46 46.76
N SER A 105 -17.70 -22.36 47.30
CA SER A 105 -19.00 -21.82 46.91
C SER A 105 -18.91 -21.12 45.53
N HIS A 106 -20.04 -20.99 44.83
CA HIS A 106 -20.13 -20.14 43.62
C HIS A 106 -19.15 -20.51 42.49
N GLN A 107 -18.82 -21.80 42.32
CA GLN A 107 -17.81 -22.30 41.38
C GLN A 107 -17.96 -21.76 39.96
N ILE A 108 -19.20 -21.70 39.44
CA ILE A 108 -19.50 -21.17 38.10
C ILE A 108 -18.97 -19.73 37.94
N TYR A 109 -19.09 -18.87 38.95
CA TYR A 109 -18.67 -17.48 38.86
C TYR A 109 -17.15 -17.32 38.94
N VAL A 110 -16.47 -18.20 39.67
CA VAL A 110 -15.00 -18.27 39.67
C VAL A 110 -14.47 -18.60 38.27
N PHE A 111 -15.15 -19.48 37.53
CA PHE A 111 -14.85 -19.75 36.12
C PHE A 111 -15.11 -18.56 35.21
N VAL A 112 -16.25 -17.88 35.37
CA VAL A 112 -16.57 -16.69 34.56
C VAL A 112 -15.57 -15.56 34.82
N ASN A 113 -15.12 -15.38 36.06
CA ASN A 113 -14.09 -14.40 36.43
C ASN A 113 -12.76 -14.69 35.72
N ALA A 114 -12.30 -15.94 35.81
CA ALA A 114 -11.10 -16.40 35.13
C ALA A 114 -11.21 -16.25 33.60
N ALA A 115 -12.34 -16.65 33.01
CA ALA A 115 -12.61 -16.49 31.59
C ALA A 115 -12.62 -15.01 31.16
N SER A 116 -13.15 -14.11 31.98
CA SER A 116 -13.20 -12.67 31.70
C SER A 116 -11.82 -12.04 31.68
N GLY A 117 -11.00 -12.33 32.70
CA GLY A 117 -9.60 -11.89 32.72
C GLY A 117 -8.80 -12.47 31.55
N GLY A 118 -9.04 -13.74 31.23
CA GLY A 118 -8.37 -14.44 30.14
C GLY A 118 -8.72 -13.85 28.77
N ALA A 119 -9.99 -13.51 28.56
CA ALA A 119 -10.44 -12.82 27.36
C ALA A 119 -9.80 -11.44 27.20
N ALA A 120 -9.68 -10.66 28.29
CA ALA A 120 -9.03 -9.35 28.25
C ALA A 120 -7.53 -9.44 27.95
N VAL A 121 -6.80 -10.37 28.59
CA VAL A 121 -5.39 -10.63 28.26
C VAL A 121 -5.25 -11.09 26.80
N GLY A 122 -6.12 -12.00 26.36
CA GLY A 122 -6.19 -12.45 24.98
C GLY A 122 -6.45 -11.32 23.99
N PHE A 123 -7.30 -10.35 24.32
CA PHE A 123 -7.54 -9.18 23.48
C PHE A 123 -6.26 -8.35 23.27
N VAL A 124 -5.53 -8.05 24.37
CA VAL A 124 -4.28 -7.28 24.30
C VAL A 124 -3.22 -8.02 23.48
N VAL A 125 -3.03 -9.31 23.73
CA VAL A 125 -2.08 -10.16 22.99
C VAL A 125 -2.46 -10.22 21.51
N GLY A 126 -3.73 -10.49 21.20
CA GLY A 126 -4.21 -10.57 19.83
C GLY A 126 -4.09 -9.25 19.07
N PHE A 127 -4.34 -8.12 19.75
CA PHE A 127 -4.14 -6.80 19.17
C PHE A 127 -2.66 -6.54 18.85
N TYR A 128 -1.76 -6.87 19.77
CA TYR A 128 -0.32 -6.70 19.55
C TYR A 128 0.23 -7.62 18.47
N ASP A 129 -0.15 -8.91 18.45
CA ASP A 129 0.20 -9.87 17.38
C ASP A 129 -0.30 -9.37 16.02
N SER A 130 -1.54 -8.86 15.95
CA SER A 130 -2.08 -8.30 14.73
C SER A 130 -1.29 -7.08 14.25
N ARG A 131 -0.98 -6.12 15.13
CA ARG A 131 -0.17 -4.95 14.77
C ARG A 131 1.23 -5.33 14.32
N GLN A 132 1.87 -6.26 15.03
CA GLN A 132 3.23 -6.69 14.71
C GLN A 132 3.29 -7.41 13.36
N ARG A 133 2.26 -8.15 12.98
CA ARG A 133 2.18 -8.81 11.67
C ARG A 133 2.02 -7.82 10.54
N VAL A 134 1.10 -6.86 10.66
CA VAL A 134 0.95 -5.80 9.65
C VAL A 134 2.28 -5.07 9.46
N ALA A 135 2.93 -4.67 10.56
CA ALA A 135 4.23 -4.01 10.49
C ALA A 135 5.31 -4.87 9.81
N ARG A 136 5.33 -6.18 10.05
CA ARG A 136 6.25 -7.12 9.38
C ARG A 136 5.93 -7.29 7.90
N GLU A 137 4.66 -7.37 7.54
CA GLU A 137 4.22 -7.50 6.14
C GLU A 137 4.62 -6.26 5.34
N THR A 138 4.33 -5.06 5.85
CA THR A 138 4.74 -3.78 5.25
C THR A 138 6.27 -3.67 5.18
N SER A 139 6.98 -3.96 6.27
CA SER A 139 8.45 -3.93 6.28
C SER A 139 9.05 -4.93 5.29
N SER A 140 8.48 -6.13 5.16
CA SER A 140 8.96 -7.12 4.18
C SER A 140 8.69 -6.68 2.74
N GLN A 141 7.57 -6.01 2.46
CA GLN A 141 7.28 -5.47 1.13
C GLN A 141 8.28 -4.37 0.78
N LEU A 142 8.48 -3.42 1.69
CA LEU A 142 9.47 -2.35 1.54
C LEU A 142 10.88 -2.91 1.38
N SER A 143 11.29 -3.87 2.20
CA SER A 143 12.61 -4.51 2.08
C SER A 143 12.79 -5.26 0.75
N ARG A 144 11.72 -5.83 0.17
CA ARG A 144 11.79 -6.43 -1.17
C ARG A 144 11.92 -5.37 -2.25
N GLN A 145 11.12 -4.30 -2.19
CA GLN A 145 11.22 -3.17 -3.12
C GLN A 145 12.62 -2.54 -3.06
N LEU A 146 13.14 -2.24 -1.86
CA LEU A 146 14.51 -1.78 -1.63
C LEU A 146 15.57 -2.78 -2.08
N GLY A 147 15.31 -4.08 -1.94
CA GLY A 147 16.22 -5.13 -2.38
C GLY A 147 16.38 -5.17 -3.90
N VAL A 148 15.28 -4.98 -4.64
CA VAL A 148 15.29 -4.83 -6.10
C VAL A 148 16.02 -3.54 -6.47
N LEU A 149 15.65 -2.41 -5.87
CA LEU A 149 16.29 -1.11 -6.09
C LEU A 149 17.81 -1.17 -5.88
N ASN A 150 18.27 -1.73 -4.76
CA ASN A 150 19.70 -1.82 -4.42
C ASN A 150 20.44 -2.75 -5.40
N ARG A 151 19.80 -3.83 -5.87
CA ARG A 151 20.37 -4.71 -6.89
C ARG A 151 20.56 -3.97 -8.22
N VAL A 152 19.53 -3.28 -8.71
CA VAL A 152 19.56 -2.50 -9.96
C VAL A 152 20.63 -1.40 -9.85
N LEU A 153 20.59 -0.60 -8.79
CA LEU A 153 21.61 0.43 -8.51
C LEU A 153 23.02 -0.12 -8.54
N ARG A 154 23.28 -1.22 -7.83
CA ARG A 154 24.62 -1.80 -7.77
C ARG A 154 25.09 -2.33 -9.12
N HIS A 155 24.17 -2.87 -9.91
CA HIS A 155 24.46 -3.34 -11.25
C HIS A 155 24.86 -2.16 -12.13
N ASP A 156 24.01 -1.14 -12.22
CA ASP A 156 24.22 0.00 -13.11
C ASP A 156 25.45 0.82 -12.73
N ILE A 157 25.66 1.01 -11.42
CA ILE A 157 26.89 1.63 -10.91
C ILE A 157 28.12 0.86 -11.36
N ARG A 158 28.10 -0.48 -11.29
CA ARG A 158 29.23 -1.30 -11.72
C ARG A 158 29.45 -1.20 -13.23
N THR A 159 28.38 -1.23 -14.02
CA THR A 159 28.45 -1.13 -15.48
C THR A 159 29.10 0.19 -15.90
N ASN A 160 28.57 1.32 -15.43
CA ASN A 160 29.09 2.64 -15.77
C ASN A 160 30.51 2.84 -15.21
N ALA A 161 30.81 2.36 -14.00
CA ALA A 161 32.17 2.40 -13.45
C ALA A 161 33.18 1.59 -14.27
N ASN A 162 32.79 0.41 -14.78
CA ASN A 162 33.64 -0.39 -15.66
C ASN A 162 33.87 0.31 -17.01
N LEU A 163 32.85 0.97 -17.57
CA LEU A 163 32.98 1.75 -18.81
C LEU A 163 33.91 2.95 -18.61
N ILE A 164 33.73 3.73 -17.53
CA ILE A 164 34.65 4.81 -17.14
C ILE A 164 36.07 4.28 -17.04
N HIS A 165 36.27 3.16 -16.33
CA HIS A 165 37.58 2.57 -16.14
C HIS A 165 38.23 2.16 -17.48
N GLY A 166 37.50 1.46 -18.35
CA GLY A 166 38.02 1.03 -19.65
C GLY A 166 38.33 2.20 -20.59
N HIS A 167 37.47 3.22 -20.65
CA HIS A 167 37.76 4.42 -21.44
C HIS A 167 38.94 5.21 -20.86
N ALA A 168 39.09 5.29 -19.55
CA ALA A 168 40.22 5.94 -18.89
C ALA A 168 41.54 5.18 -19.08
N GLU A 169 41.54 3.84 -19.07
CA GLU A 169 42.72 3.03 -19.41
C GLU A 169 43.19 3.30 -20.84
N LEU A 170 42.26 3.34 -21.79
CA LEU A 170 42.58 3.62 -23.19
C LEU A 170 43.02 5.08 -23.40
N LEU A 171 42.47 6.02 -22.65
CA LEU A 171 42.94 7.42 -22.61
C LEU A 171 44.36 7.56 -22.04
N ALA A 172 44.76 6.67 -21.12
CA ALA A 172 46.12 6.68 -20.57
C ALA A 172 47.16 6.19 -21.59
N GLU A 173 46.74 5.42 -22.61
CA GLU A 173 47.58 5.00 -23.73
C GLU A 173 47.70 6.08 -24.82
N ASP A 174 46.63 6.85 -25.05
CA ASP A 174 46.60 8.00 -25.97
C ASP A 174 45.87 9.21 -25.36
N LEU A 175 46.66 10.15 -24.83
CA LEU A 175 46.16 11.30 -24.06
C LEU A 175 45.42 12.35 -24.91
N ASP A 176 45.52 12.28 -26.25
CA ASP A 176 44.85 13.21 -27.17
C ASP A 176 43.50 12.68 -27.70
N ASP A 177 43.03 11.53 -27.20
CA ASP A 177 41.75 10.93 -27.60
C ASP A 177 40.55 11.63 -26.92
N ALA A 178 40.14 12.77 -27.51
CA ALA A 178 39.02 13.58 -27.05
C ALA A 178 37.65 12.86 -27.12
N GLU A 179 37.53 11.77 -27.87
CA GLU A 179 36.32 10.94 -27.90
C GLU A 179 36.22 10.12 -26.61
N ARG A 180 37.30 9.45 -26.21
CA ARG A 180 37.34 8.70 -24.94
C ARG A 180 37.18 9.59 -23.71
N ALA A 181 37.75 10.79 -23.73
CA ALA A 181 37.56 11.75 -22.64
C ALA A 181 36.07 12.14 -22.50
N ARG A 182 35.36 12.31 -23.62
CA ARG A 182 33.91 12.55 -23.63
C ARG A 182 33.12 11.36 -23.11
N MET A 183 33.45 10.13 -23.54
CA MET A 183 32.82 8.91 -23.01
C MET A 183 32.98 8.80 -21.48
N VAL A 184 34.17 9.11 -20.93
CA VAL A 184 34.38 9.13 -19.47
C VAL A 184 33.48 10.16 -18.78
N GLN A 185 33.36 11.36 -19.37
CA GLN A 185 32.49 12.42 -18.82
C GLN A 185 31.01 12.02 -18.87
N GLU A 186 30.54 11.47 -19.99
CA GLU A 186 29.16 11.02 -20.18
C GLU A 186 28.81 9.93 -19.17
N GLN A 187 29.63 8.88 -19.05
CA GLN A 187 29.40 7.79 -18.10
C GLN A 187 29.48 8.27 -16.63
N SER A 188 30.28 9.30 -16.35
CA SER A 188 30.34 9.92 -15.01
C SER A 188 29.08 10.74 -14.71
N ALA A 189 28.54 11.46 -15.70
CA ALA A 189 27.29 12.19 -15.56
C ALA A 189 26.11 11.23 -15.30
N GLU A 190 26.06 10.09 -16.01
CA GLU A 190 25.09 9.02 -15.78
C GLU A 190 25.13 8.49 -14.33
N LEU A 191 26.32 8.26 -13.77
CA LEU A 191 26.46 7.86 -12.36
C LEU A 191 25.93 8.92 -11.38
N VAL A 192 26.11 10.21 -11.68
CA VAL A 192 25.56 11.30 -10.87
C VAL A 192 24.03 11.31 -10.95
N LYS A 193 23.46 11.21 -12.16
CA LYS A 193 22.02 11.14 -12.39
C LYS A 193 21.39 9.96 -11.64
N MET A 194 21.99 8.78 -11.70
CA MET A 194 21.56 7.61 -10.92
C MET A 194 21.61 7.86 -9.41
N GLY A 195 22.64 8.53 -8.91
CA GLY A 195 22.75 8.90 -7.50
C GLY A 195 21.66 9.86 -7.04
N ASP A 196 21.27 10.81 -7.89
CA ASP A 196 20.17 11.74 -7.63
C ASP A 196 18.81 11.03 -7.68
N GLN A 197 18.58 10.16 -8.65
CA GLN A 197 17.39 9.31 -8.72
C GLN A 197 17.27 8.40 -7.48
N ALA A 198 18.38 7.80 -7.03
CA ALA A 198 18.39 6.98 -5.82
C ALA A 198 18.02 7.78 -4.55
N ARG A 199 18.56 9.01 -4.44
CA ARG A 199 18.22 9.93 -3.34
C ARG A 199 16.76 10.36 -3.39
N GLU A 200 16.23 10.62 -4.58
CA GLU A 200 14.82 10.91 -4.79
C GLU A 200 14.02 9.72 -4.25
N ILE A 201 14.26 8.50 -4.75
CA ILE A 201 13.56 7.28 -4.29
C ILE A 201 13.66 7.05 -2.79
N GLU A 202 14.83 7.25 -2.17
CA GLU A 202 15.00 7.13 -0.73
C GLU A 202 14.13 8.11 0.04
N ARG A 203 14.09 9.38 -0.37
CA ARG A 203 13.21 10.39 0.22
C ARG A 203 11.75 9.97 0.12
N LEU A 204 11.35 9.48 -1.06
CA LEU A 204 9.98 9.08 -1.35
C LEU A 204 9.54 7.88 -0.51
N LEU A 205 10.41 6.90 -0.29
CA LEU A 205 10.13 5.74 0.56
C LEU A 205 10.11 6.08 2.07
N GLN A 206 10.80 7.14 2.49
CA GLN A 206 10.80 7.60 3.89
C GLN A 206 9.52 8.36 4.28
N GLU A 207 8.82 8.96 3.32
CA GLU A 207 7.59 9.73 3.57
C GLU A 207 6.38 8.84 3.96
N GLY A 208 6.51 7.52 3.86
CA GLY A 208 5.56 6.55 4.42
C GLY A 208 4.42 6.18 3.48
N ASP A 209 3.37 5.55 4.03
CA ASP A 209 2.18 5.13 3.30
C ASP A 209 1.33 6.37 2.97
N VAL A 210 1.70 7.08 1.90
CA VAL A 210 0.99 8.28 1.44
C VAL A 210 -0.26 7.85 0.69
N GLU A 211 -1.43 8.25 1.17
CA GLU A 211 -2.69 7.93 0.50
C GLU A 211 -2.75 8.59 -0.89
N THR A 212 -3.30 7.86 -1.87
CA THR A 212 -3.51 8.39 -3.22
C THR A 212 -4.53 9.52 -3.22
N GLU A 213 -4.20 10.62 -3.89
CA GLU A 213 -5.01 11.81 -3.98
C GLU A 213 -5.50 12.07 -5.42
N PRO A 214 -6.57 12.85 -5.60
CA PRO A 214 -6.97 13.33 -6.93
C PRO A 214 -5.89 14.27 -7.48
N VAL A 215 -5.30 13.91 -8.62
CA VAL A 215 -4.25 14.66 -9.31
C VAL A 215 -4.63 14.82 -10.77
N ASP A 216 -4.47 16.03 -11.31
CA ASP A 216 -4.64 16.29 -12.73
C ASP A 216 -3.36 15.91 -13.50
N VAL A 217 -3.38 14.75 -14.16
CA VAL A 217 -2.21 14.26 -14.91
C VAL A 217 -2.03 14.97 -16.25
N ALA A 218 -3.03 15.71 -16.75
CA ALA A 218 -2.85 16.53 -17.94
C ALA A 218 -1.88 17.69 -17.66
N SER A 219 -2.20 18.51 -16.66
CA SER A 219 -1.34 19.62 -16.21
C SER A 219 0.08 19.19 -15.84
N LEU A 220 0.24 18.03 -15.19
CA LEU A 220 1.56 17.51 -14.82
C LEU A 220 2.36 17.01 -16.02
N ALA A 221 1.71 16.37 -16.99
CA ALA A 221 2.37 15.94 -18.21
C ALA A 221 2.84 17.14 -19.03
N GLU A 222 2.01 18.18 -19.16
CA GLU A 222 2.39 19.44 -19.82
C GLU A 222 3.60 20.09 -19.13
N THR A 223 3.57 20.23 -17.81
CA THR A 223 4.70 20.78 -17.03
C THR A 223 5.99 19.98 -17.24
N SER A 224 5.87 18.65 -17.27
CA SER A 224 7.01 17.75 -17.52
C SER A 224 7.56 17.93 -18.94
N CYS A 225 6.70 18.05 -19.95
CA CYS A 225 7.09 18.32 -21.33
C CYS A 225 7.82 19.66 -21.47
N GLU A 226 7.32 20.72 -20.83
CA GLU A 226 7.98 22.04 -20.84
C GLU A 226 9.37 22.01 -20.21
N GLN A 227 9.59 21.16 -19.21
CA GLN A 227 10.91 20.97 -18.63
C GLN A 227 11.83 20.21 -19.59
N VAL A 228 11.39 19.06 -20.10
CA VAL A 228 12.20 18.23 -21.01
C VAL A 228 12.52 18.99 -22.30
N ALA A 229 11.59 19.74 -22.87
CA ALA A 229 11.83 20.56 -24.07
C ALA A 229 12.85 21.69 -23.84
N ARG A 230 13.01 22.17 -22.60
CA ARG A 230 14.06 23.16 -22.25
C ARG A 230 15.44 22.51 -22.16
N GLU A 231 15.51 21.27 -21.70
CA GLU A 231 16.74 20.49 -21.54
C GLU A 231 17.19 19.88 -22.88
N HIS A 232 16.22 19.56 -23.76
CA HIS A 232 16.42 18.95 -25.08
C HIS A 232 15.70 19.75 -26.19
N PRO A 233 16.27 20.89 -26.63
CA PRO A 233 15.64 21.76 -27.65
C PRO A 233 15.46 21.11 -29.03
N GLU A 234 16.17 20.01 -29.29
CA GLU A 234 16.10 19.21 -30.51
C GLU A 234 14.88 18.28 -30.57
N ALA A 235 14.20 18.05 -29.44
CA ALA A 235 13.05 17.15 -29.35
C ALA A 235 11.75 17.82 -29.85
N ASP A 236 10.96 17.06 -30.60
CA ASP A 236 9.62 17.42 -31.06
C ASP A 236 8.58 16.68 -30.19
N ILE A 237 8.02 17.39 -29.20
CA ILE A 237 7.07 16.84 -28.23
C ILE A 237 5.66 17.34 -28.56
N ASP A 238 4.79 16.44 -29.00
CA ASP A 238 3.38 16.71 -29.30
C ASP A 238 2.50 16.24 -28.13
N VAL A 239 1.68 17.16 -27.60
CA VAL A 239 0.80 16.89 -26.45
C VAL A 239 -0.65 17.09 -26.87
N SER A 240 -1.40 15.99 -26.88
CA SER A 240 -2.83 15.94 -27.19
C SER A 240 -3.60 15.38 -25.99
N LEU A 241 -3.69 16.20 -24.93
CA LEU A 241 -4.42 15.91 -23.70
C LEU A 241 -5.64 16.83 -23.56
N PRO A 242 -6.70 16.42 -22.86
CA PRO A 242 -7.80 17.31 -22.50
C PRO A 242 -7.35 18.34 -21.46
N ASP A 243 -8.06 19.47 -21.35
CA ASP A 243 -7.80 20.54 -20.38
C ASP A 243 -7.68 20.04 -18.92
N GLU A 244 -8.38 18.95 -18.59
CA GLU A 244 -8.34 18.34 -17.26
C GLU A 244 -8.47 16.82 -17.38
N LEU A 245 -7.52 16.09 -16.79
CA LEU A 245 -7.53 14.64 -16.67
C LEU A 245 -7.21 14.23 -15.22
N VAL A 246 -8.20 14.34 -14.34
CA VAL A 246 -8.03 13.96 -12.93
C VAL A 246 -8.08 12.45 -12.73
N VAL A 247 -7.07 11.92 -12.05
CA VAL A 247 -6.93 10.52 -11.63
C VAL A 247 -6.62 10.43 -10.14
N ARG A 248 -6.86 9.28 -9.51
CA ARG A 248 -6.28 8.99 -8.19
C ARG A 248 -4.89 8.41 -8.39
N ALA A 249 -3.89 9.13 -7.92
CA ALA A 249 -2.51 8.69 -8.01
C ALA A 249 -1.72 9.03 -6.75
N HIS A 250 -0.56 8.39 -6.61
CA HIS A 250 0.44 8.78 -5.64
C HIS A 250 0.90 10.22 -5.96
N PRO A 251 1.20 11.07 -4.97
CA PRO A 251 1.68 12.45 -5.19
C PRO A 251 2.95 12.58 -6.04
N LEU A 252 3.56 11.47 -6.44
CA LEU A 252 4.79 11.39 -7.22
C LEU A 252 4.54 11.05 -8.68
N VAL A 253 3.29 11.03 -9.11
CA VAL A 253 2.93 10.75 -10.50
C VAL A 253 3.63 11.70 -11.47
N GLU A 254 3.93 12.93 -11.07
CA GLU A 254 4.76 13.86 -11.84
C GLU A 254 6.16 13.29 -12.11
N SER A 255 6.87 12.78 -11.09
CA SER A 255 8.17 12.14 -11.28
C SER A 255 8.08 10.94 -12.22
N ALA A 256 6.99 10.16 -12.18
CA ALA A 256 6.79 9.05 -13.12
C ALA A 256 6.60 9.56 -14.56
N LEU A 257 5.78 10.59 -14.77
CA LEU A 257 5.57 11.20 -16.09
C LEU A 257 6.89 11.74 -16.64
N ARG A 258 7.60 12.54 -15.84
CA ARG A 258 8.89 13.13 -16.19
C ARG A 258 9.91 12.07 -16.59
N ASN A 259 10.08 11.00 -15.80
CA ASN A 259 11.02 9.92 -16.13
C ASN A 259 10.68 9.24 -17.46
N VAL A 260 9.39 9.02 -17.75
CA VAL A 260 9.00 8.41 -19.04
C VAL A 260 9.29 9.35 -20.21
N ILE A 261 8.98 10.64 -20.06
CA ILE A 261 9.18 11.65 -21.12
C ILE A 261 10.68 11.90 -21.35
N GLU A 262 11.48 12.05 -20.29
CA GLU A 262 12.95 12.17 -20.38
C GLU A 262 13.54 10.95 -21.09
N ASN A 263 13.17 9.72 -20.68
CA ASN A 263 13.68 8.50 -21.31
C ASN A 263 13.33 8.41 -22.80
N ALA A 264 12.14 8.88 -23.19
CA ALA A 264 11.69 8.88 -24.59
C ALA A 264 12.51 9.82 -25.49
N VAL A 265 13.16 10.83 -24.89
CA VAL A 265 14.02 11.79 -25.58
C VAL A 265 15.50 11.37 -25.50
N GLU A 266 16.01 11.09 -24.30
CA GLU A 266 17.44 10.80 -24.06
C GLU A 266 17.91 9.51 -24.74
N HIS A 267 17.06 8.48 -24.79
CA HIS A 267 17.41 7.20 -25.40
C HIS A 267 16.98 7.08 -26.86
N ASN A 268 16.59 8.20 -27.47
CA ASN A 268 16.19 8.26 -28.85
C ASN A 268 17.44 8.34 -29.75
N ASP A 269 17.50 7.49 -30.77
CA ASP A 269 18.64 7.41 -31.70
C ASP A 269 18.45 8.28 -32.95
N LYS A 270 17.30 8.98 -33.07
CA LYS A 270 16.99 9.84 -34.22
C LYS A 270 17.53 11.25 -34.02
N GLU A 271 17.90 11.89 -35.13
CA GLU A 271 18.36 13.30 -35.14
C GLU A 271 17.31 14.29 -34.59
N THR A 272 16.03 13.94 -34.70
CA THR A 272 14.92 14.64 -34.05
C THR A 272 14.10 13.61 -33.27
N PRO A 273 14.31 13.53 -31.95
CA PRO A 273 13.46 12.73 -31.07
C PRO A 273 12.02 13.22 -31.17
N ARG A 274 11.06 12.33 -31.44
CA ARG A 274 9.64 12.65 -31.49
C ARG A 274 8.92 11.91 -30.40
N VAL A 275 8.16 12.64 -29.59
CA VAL A 275 7.37 12.09 -28.49
C VAL A 275 5.93 12.58 -28.60
N ALA A 276 4.97 11.67 -28.67
CA ALA A 276 3.54 11.97 -28.70
C ALA A 276 2.89 11.54 -27.38
N ILE A 277 2.15 12.45 -26.76
CA ILE A 277 1.44 12.22 -25.50
C ILE A 277 -0.05 12.39 -25.72
N GLU A 278 -0.80 11.33 -25.49
CA GLU A 278 -2.23 11.27 -25.77
C GLU A 278 -3.02 10.76 -24.57
N SER A 279 -4.26 11.22 -24.39
CA SER A 279 -5.13 10.69 -23.35
C SER A 279 -5.64 9.29 -23.72
N LEU A 280 -5.60 8.38 -22.75
CA LEU A 280 -6.25 7.08 -22.84
C LEU A 280 -7.62 7.16 -22.18
N ASP A 281 -8.67 7.12 -23.01
CA ASP A 281 -10.02 6.87 -22.53
C ASP A 281 -10.21 5.41 -22.14
N GLY A 282 -11.20 5.17 -21.28
CA GLY A 282 -11.59 3.82 -20.89
C GLY A 282 -12.11 3.04 -22.10
N ASP A 283 -11.24 2.26 -22.76
CA ASP A 283 -11.53 1.47 -23.97
C ASP A 283 -12.68 0.45 -23.82
N ARG A 284 -13.29 0.33 -22.63
CA ARG A 284 -14.36 -0.64 -22.36
C ARG A 284 -15.44 -0.03 -21.46
N PRO A 285 -16.73 -0.20 -21.81
CA PRO A 285 -17.82 0.00 -20.87
C PRO A 285 -17.55 -0.83 -19.60
N GLY A 286 -17.34 -0.17 -18.45
CA GLY A 286 -17.10 -0.81 -17.16
C GLY A 286 -15.66 -0.83 -16.64
N THR A 287 -14.69 -0.20 -17.31
CA THR A 287 -13.37 0.08 -16.70
C THR A 287 -13.26 1.55 -16.33
N ASP A 288 -13.21 1.86 -15.02
CA ASP A 288 -13.01 3.22 -14.48
C ASP A 288 -11.55 3.73 -14.61
N LEU A 289 -10.75 3.11 -15.48
CA LEU A 289 -9.34 3.43 -15.67
C LEU A 289 -9.14 4.41 -16.84
N VAL A 290 -8.41 5.49 -16.59
CA VAL A 290 -7.99 6.48 -17.59
C VAL A 290 -6.53 6.85 -17.37
N GLY A 291 -5.89 7.49 -18.34
CA GLY A 291 -4.55 8.00 -18.12
C GLY A 291 -3.90 8.46 -19.42
N VAL A 292 -2.60 8.21 -19.56
CA VAL A 292 -1.80 8.76 -20.66
C VAL A 292 -1.09 7.66 -21.43
N ARG A 293 -0.96 7.88 -22.74
CA ARG A 293 -0.13 7.13 -23.66
C ARG A 293 1.03 8.03 -24.06
N ILE A 294 2.25 7.55 -23.88
CA ILE A 294 3.47 8.24 -24.29
C ILE A 294 4.14 7.37 -25.34
N ALA A 295 4.32 7.88 -26.54
CA ALA A 295 4.86 7.14 -27.68
C ALA A 295 6.07 7.85 -28.28
N ASP A 296 7.16 7.13 -28.50
CA ASP A 296 8.39 7.66 -29.10
C ASP A 296 8.69 7.02 -30.47
N ASN A 297 9.62 7.62 -31.22
CA ASN A 297 10.13 7.11 -32.49
C ASN A 297 11.57 6.57 -32.40
N GLY A 298 12.05 6.25 -31.20
CA GLY A 298 13.41 5.75 -30.97
C GLY A 298 13.56 4.27 -31.34
N PRO A 299 14.60 3.57 -30.83
CA PRO A 299 14.88 2.18 -31.19
C PRO A 299 13.93 1.15 -30.52
N GLY A 300 13.09 1.61 -29.59
CA GLY A 300 12.20 0.76 -28.79
C GLY A 300 12.88 0.14 -27.56
N ILE A 301 12.08 -0.19 -26.53
CA ILE A 301 12.58 -0.90 -25.35
C ILE A 301 12.82 -2.38 -25.69
N PRO A 302 14.02 -2.94 -25.45
CA PRO A 302 14.32 -4.36 -25.71
C PRO A 302 13.30 -5.30 -25.06
N ALA A 303 12.95 -6.41 -25.73
CA ALA A 303 11.93 -7.35 -25.25
C ALA A 303 12.25 -7.91 -23.85
N GLY A 304 13.53 -8.18 -23.56
CA GLY A 304 13.97 -8.65 -22.24
C GLY A 304 13.74 -7.62 -21.13
N GLU A 305 13.86 -6.32 -21.42
CA GLU A 305 13.58 -5.25 -20.46
C GLU A 305 12.09 -5.09 -20.21
N ARG A 306 11.27 -5.14 -21.29
CA ARG A 306 9.81 -5.12 -21.19
C ARG A 306 9.27 -6.25 -20.32
N GLU A 307 9.77 -7.46 -20.48
CA GLU A 307 9.34 -8.62 -19.68
C GLU A 307 9.63 -8.47 -18.18
N VAL A 308 10.74 -7.80 -17.80
CA VAL A 308 11.05 -7.54 -16.39
C VAL A 308 10.03 -6.59 -15.77
N PHE A 309 9.65 -5.53 -16.49
CA PHE A 309 8.67 -4.57 -16.01
C PHE A 309 7.24 -5.14 -15.96
N GLU A 310 6.87 -6.05 -16.86
CA GLU A 310 5.57 -6.73 -16.83
C GLU A 310 5.43 -7.76 -15.68
N ARG A 311 6.55 -8.39 -15.27
CA ARG A 311 6.57 -9.42 -14.21
C ARG A 311 6.69 -8.83 -12.80
N GLY A 312 7.24 -7.61 -12.67
CA GLY A 312 7.43 -6.93 -11.37
C GLY A 312 8.54 -7.54 -10.49
N TYR A 313 9.36 -8.45 -11.02
CA TYR A 313 10.55 -8.99 -10.38
C TYR A 313 11.57 -9.47 -11.44
N GLU A 314 12.87 -9.33 -11.13
CA GLU A 314 13.96 -9.79 -12.00
C GLU A 314 14.18 -11.31 -11.93
N THR A 315 14.61 -11.89 -13.05
CA THR A 315 15.32 -13.17 -13.08
C THR A 315 16.80 -12.93 -13.38
N PRO A 316 17.74 -13.82 -12.98
CA PRO A 316 19.19 -13.63 -13.22
C PRO A 316 19.62 -13.53 -14.70
N LEU A 317 18.68 -13.69 -15.64
CA LEU A 317 18.93 -13.80 -17.09
C LEU A 317 18.28 -12.66 -17.90
N GLU A 318 17.42 -11.85 -17.28
CA GLU A 318 16.69 -10.74 -17.92
C GLU A 318 17.04 -9.45 -17.15
N HIS A 319 17.76 -8.55 -17.82
CA HIS A 319 18.32 -7.34 -17.22
C HIS A 319 17.44 -6.17 -17.61
N ALA A 320 16.78 -5.50 -16.66
CA ALA A 320 16.18 -4.20 -16.93
C ALA A 320 17.26 -3.13 -16.75
N SER A 321 17.55 -2.37 -17.80
CA SER A 321 18.19 -1.07 -17.66
C SER A 321 17.18 -0.09 -17.06
N GLY A 322 17.60 0.71 -16.08
CA GLY A 322 16.89 1.94 -15.73
C GLY A 322 16.11 1.92 -14.41
N LEU A 323 16.75 2.47 -13.37
CA LEU A 323 16.08 2.98 -12.16
C LEU A 323 14.81 3.80 -12.45
N GLY A 324 14.83 4.59 -13.52
CA GLY A 324 13.71 5.44 -13.93
C GLY A 324 12.44 4.64 -14.21
N LEU A 325 12.49 3.61 -15.06
CA LEU A 325 11.30 2.80 -15.39
C LEU A 325 10.84 1.94 -14.21
N TRP A 326 11.76 1.49 -13.33
CA TRP A 326 11.38 0.84 -12.08
C TRP A 326 10.59 1.78 -11.17
N LEU A 327 11.04 3.03 -11.04
CA LEU A 327 10.37 4.06 -10.25
C LEU A 327 8.97 4.35 -10.82
N VAL A 328 8.84 4.48 -12.13
CA VAL A 328 7.53 4.65 -12.81
C VAL A 328 6.61 3.49 -12.46
N ASN A 329 7.06 2.24 -12.59
CA ASN A 329 6.26 1.07 -12.26
C ASN A 329 5.84 1.06 -10.78
N TRP A 330 6.74 1.42 -9.86
CA TRP A 330 6.43 1.53 -8.44
C TRP A 330 5.36 2.59 -8.17
N ILE A 331 5.53 3.83 -8.66
CA ILE A 331 4.57 4.93 -8.47
C ILE A 331 3.19 4.55 -9.01
N VAL A 332 3.12 3.98 -10.20
CA VAL A 332 1.86 3.55 -10.83
C VAL A 332 1.20 2.42 -10.03
N SER A 333 1.99 1.48 -9.51
CA SER A 333 1.49 0.37 -8.70
C SER A 333 0.95 0.84 -7.35
N GLU A 334 1.67 1.72 -6.64
CA GLU A 334 1.21 2.33 -5.38
C GLU A 334 -0.01 3.23 -5.61
N SER A 335 -0.16 3.76 -6.82
CA SER A 335 -1.38 4.47 -7.24
C SER A 335 -2.60 3.56 -7.45
N GLY A 336 -2.44 2.23 -7.39
CA GLY A 336 -3.47 1.27 -7.81
C GLY A 336 -3.70 1.22 -9.33
N GLY A 337 -2.78 1.84 -10.09
CA GLY A 337 -2.83 1.94 -11.54
C GLY A 337 -2.25 0.71 -12.26
N ARG A 338 -2.08 0.84 -13.57
CA ARG A 338 -1.48 -0.18 -14.44
C ARG A 338 -0.57 0.49 -15.45
N ILE A 339 0.63 -0.07 -15.58
CA ILE A 339 1.59 0.28 -16.62
C ILE A 339 1.64 -0.82 -17.69
N ARG A 340 1.86 -0.45 -18.95
CA ARG A 340 2.18 -1.37 -20.04
C ARG A 340 3.22 -0.77 -20.96
N PHE A 341 4.04 -1.65 -21.53
CA PHE A 341 5.08 -1.32 -22.49
C PHE A 341 4.78 -2.07 -23.79
N GLU A 342 4.64 -1.35 -24.89
CA GLU A 342 4.32 -1.87 -26.22
C GLU A 342 5.36 -1.35 -27.21
N GLU A 343 5.55 -2.05 -28.33
CA GLU A 343 6.31 -1.50 -29.46
C GLU A 343 5.49 -0.43 -30.18
N ASN A 344 6.17 0.58 -30.71
CA ASN A 344 5.57 1.56 -31.61
C ASN A 344 5.86 1.18 -33.07
N GLU A 345 4.94 1.54 -33.97
CA GLU A 345 5.04 1.25 -35.40
C GLU A 345 5.36 2.56 -36.16
N PRO A 346 6.30 2.57 -37.12
CA PRO A 346 7.15 1.47 -37.57
C PRO A 346 8.36 1.16 -36.66
N GLU A 347 8.67 2.04 -35.70
CA GLU A 347 9.76 1.89 -34.72
C GLU A 347 9.46 2.74 -33.46
N GLY A 348 9.97 2.34 -32.29
CA GLY A 348 9.86 3.07 -31.02
C GLY A 348 9.15 2.30 -29.91
N SER A 349 8.82 3.00 -28.82
CA SER A 349 8.08 2.43 -27.68
C SER A 349 6.76 3.17 -27.45
N VAL A 350 5.80 2.45 -26.84
CA VAL A 350 4.57 3.02 -26.32
C VAL A 350 4.44 2.62 -24.86
N ILE A 351 4.39 3.60 -23.97
CA ILE A 351 4.17 3.40 -22.54
C ILE A 351 2.76 3.91 -22.20
N ARG A 352 1.95 3.03 -21.59
CA ARG A 352 0.58 3.34 -21.19
C ARG A 352 0.46 3.36 -19.68
N LEU A 353 0.21 4.52 -19.11
CA LEU A 353 -0.06 4.71 -17.69
C LEU A 353 -1.56 4.86 -17.48
N ARG A 354 -2.17 3.98 -16.70
CA ARG A 354 -3.62 4.00 -16.40
C ARG A 354 -3.86 4.04 -14.90
N PHE A 355 -4.81 4.85 -14.47
CA PHE A 355 -5.14 5.12 -13.07
C PHE A 355 -6.66 5.13 -12.87
N GLU A 356 -7.12 4.96 -11.64
CA GLU A 356 -8.55 5.05 -11.33
C GLU A 356 -9.02 6.50 -11.40
N ARG A 357 -10.22 6.73 -11.96
CA ARG A 357 -10.87 8.04 -11.82
C ARG A 357 -11.21 8.29 -10.33
N PRO A 358 -11.11 9.54 -9.86
CA PRO A 358 -11.66 9.89 -8.55
C PRO A 358 -13.15 9.55 -8.55
N ARG A 359 -13.59 8.77 -7.56
CA ARG A 359 -15.03 8.57 -7.38
C ARG A 359 -15.64 9.94 -7.15
N ALA A 360 -16.52 10.38 -8.05
CA ALA A 360 -17.35 11.55 -7.81
C ALA A 360 -17.97 11.39 -6.41
N ALA A 361 -17.68 12.31 -5.50
CA ALA A 361 -18.37 12.38 -4.23
C ALA A 361 -19.85 12.41 -4.60
N ARG A 362 -20.59 11.34 -4.29
CA ARG A 362 -22.04 11.33 -4.43
C ARG A 362 -22.53 12.53 -3.66
N SER A 363 -22.90 13.59 -4.37
CA SER A 363 -23.56 14.70 -3.73
C SER A 363 -24.87 14.14 -3.22
N ASP A 364 -24.98 13.95 -1.91
CA ASP A 364 -26.26 13.79 -1.20
C ASP A 364 -27.04 15.11 -1.28
N ARG A 365 -27.28 15.60 -2.50
CA ARG A 365 -28.25 16.66 -2.83
C ARG A 365 -29.47 16.01 -3.46
N ALA A 366 -30.08 15.08 -2.72
CA ALA A 366 -31.42 14.57 -3.00
C ALA A 366 -32.23 14.50 -1.70
N SER A 367 -32.28 15.62 -0.96
CA SER A 367 -33.39 15.91 -0.03
C SER A 367 -33.38 17.39 0.35
N SER A 368 -33.72 18.24 -0.61
CA SER A 368 -34.41 19.49 -0.30
C SER A 368 -35.44 19.70 -1.40
N ALA A 369 -36.57 19.00 -1.26
CA ALA A 369 -37.77 19.36 -1.99
C ALA A 369 -38.12 20.81 -1.61
N PRO A 370 -38.35 21.71 -2.57
CA PRO A 370 -38.82 23.05 -2.26
C PRO A 370 -40.24 22.93 -1.70
N ALA A 371 -40.46 23.49 -0.52
CA ALA A 371 -41.79 23.72 0.01
C ALA A 371 -42.56 24.60 -0.99
N ALA A 372 -43.52 24.00 -1.69
CA ALA A 372 -44.48 24.72 -2.49
C ALA A 372 -45.41 25.50 -1.55
N GLY A 373 -45.02 26.73 -1.25
CA GLY A 373 -45.92 27.75 -0.74
C GLY A 373 -46.79 28.29 -1.86
N GLY A 374 -48.12 28.17 -1.67
CA GLY A 374 -49.15 29.14 -2.02
C GLY A 374 -49.28 29.64 -3.47
N THR A 375 -50.52 29.71 -3.95
CA THR A 375 -51.33 30.95 -3.99
C THR A 375 -52.61 30.65 -4.84
N PRO A 376 -53.46 31.61 -5.22
CA PRO A 376 -54.69 31.93 -4.50
C PRO A 376 -55.95 31.84 -5.40
N SER A 377 -57.14 31.67 -4.81
CA SER A 377 -58.44 32.29 -5.17
C SER A 377 -59.59 31.52 -4.52
#